data_AF-A0A0C9TFU7-F1
#
_entry.id   AF-A0A0C9TFU7-F1
#
_cell.length_a   1.000
_cell.length_b   1.000
_cell.length_c   1.000
_cell.angle_alpha   90.00
_cell.angle_beta   90.00
_cell.angle_gamma   90.00
#
_symmetry.space_group_name_H-M   'P 1'
#
loop_
_entity.id
_entity.type
_entity.pdbx_description
1 polymer ?
#
loop_
_entity_poly.entity_id
_entity_poly.type
_entity_poly.pdbx_seq_one_letter_code
_entity_poly.pdbx_strand_id
1 'polypeptide(L)'
;MSFSSRLPRAISPPPVYDARSTPQTSSTSLKPYLQLPHILSLTWLAYPILSLIFVIFRLQLSSAESQTAVANAKDDLLTACQAAQQAATAAASMPRYMAIATNQQFAEAINGTMNAARAALILALTVMEAIINFLIDIYRSTFLCFLELVVVGGLDLLISAVQEITSFLQTTLNSIVSGLKNDATTLNSAIQSAVNTVNKVNPFGNIQAPQFNVSSLDALSNITIP
;
A
#
# COMPACT_ATOMS: atom_id res chain seq x y z
N MET A 1 -15.94 -42.19 37.97
CA MET A 1 -15.42 -43.52 38.36
C MET A 1 -14.10 -43.32 39.10
N SER A 2 -14.05 -43.67 40.39
CA SER A 2 -12.93 -44.34 41.06
C SER A 2 -13.10 -44.11 42.57
N PHE A 3 -13.81 -45.05 43.20
CA PHE A 3 -13.86 -45.20 44.65
C PHE A 3 -12.61 -45.98 45.07
N SER A 4 -11.75 -45.40 45.90
CA SER A 4 -10.67 -46.13 46.56
C SER A 4 -11.14 -46.53 47.95
N SER A 5 -11.64 -47.76 48.06
CA SER A 5 -12.05 -48.42 49.29
C SER A 5 -10.82 -48.94 50.04
N ARG A 6 -10.47 -48.32 51.17
CA ARG A 6 -9.51 -48.90 52.13
C ARG A 6 -10.26 -49.86 53.07
N LEU A 7 -9.73 -51.08 53.15
CA LEU A 7 -10.19 -52.17 54.01
C LEU A 7 -10.21 -51.79 55.51
N PRO A 8 -11.13 -52.34 56.31
CA PRO A 8 -11.20 -52.11 57.75
C PRO A 8 -10.12 -52.91 58.48
N ARG A 9 -9.37 -52.24 59.36
CA ARG A 9 -8.41 -52.84 60.28
C ARG A 9 -9.16 -53.61 61.36
N ALA A 10 -8.89 -54.91 61.48
CA ALA A 10 -9.47 -55.80 62.47
C ALA A 10 -9.24 -55.27 63.91
N ILE A 11 -10.34 -55.10 64.65
CA ILE A 11 -10.34 -54.91 66.10
C ILE A 11 -10.04 -56.28 66.73
N SER A 12 -8.93 -56.39 67.45
CA SER A 12 -8.70 -57.49 68.40
C SER A 12 -9.52 -57.26 69.66
N PRO A 13 -10.18 -58.28 70.24
CA PRO A 13 -10.92 -58.11 71.50
C PRO A 13 -9.96 -57.84 72.68
N PRO A 14 -10.37 -57.07 73.69
CA PRO A 14 -9.57 -56.84 74.88
C PRO A 14 -9.47 -58.12 75.74
N PRO A 15 -8.35 -58.33 76.47
CA PRO A 15 -8.25 -59.44 77.40
C PRO A 15 -9.23 -59.26 78.57
N VAL A 16 -10.07 -60.26 78.79
CA VAL A 16 -10.92 -60.38 79.98
C VAL A 16 -10.02 -60.76 81.15
N TYR A 17 -9.83 -59.84 82.09
CA TYR A 17 -9.19 -60.13 83.37
C TYR A 17 -10.23 -60.71 84.33
N ASP A 18 -10.11 -62.01 84.62
CA ASP A 18 -10.93 -62.72 85.58
C ASP A 18 -10.46 -62.37 87.01
N ALA A 19 -11.03 -61.32 87.61
CA ALA A 19 -10.75 -60.93 88.99
C ALA A 19 -11.53 -61.82 89.95
N ARG A 20 -11.11 -63.07 90.10
CA ARG A 20 -11.63 -63.99 91.13
C ARG A 20 -10.98 -63.68 92.47
N SER A 21 -11.39 -62.60 93.11
CA SER A 21 -11.00 -62.29 94.49
C SER A 21 -11.93 -63.01 95.46
N THR A 22 -11.48 -64.17 95.94
CA THR A 22 -11.97 -64.78 97.18
C THR A 22 -11.62 -63.86 98.36
N PRO A 23 -12.52 -63.60 99.32
CA PRO A 23 -12.18 -62.86 100.53
C PRO A 23 -11.44 -63.81 101.47
N GLN A 24 -10.13 -63.95 101.29
CA GLN A 24 -9.27 -64.56 102.30
C GLN A 24 -8.92 -63.51 103.37
N THR A 25 -9.67 -63.60 104.47
CA THR A 25 -9.34 -63.01 105.76
C THR A 25 -8.04 -63.66 106.29
N SER A 26 -6.91 -63.07 105.92
CA SER A 26 -5.59 -63.47 106.42
C SER A 26 -5.00 -62.31 107.20
N SER A 27 -5.11 -62.39 108.52
CA SER A 27 -4.47 -61.50 109.49
C SER A 27 -2.94 -61.57 109.35
N THR A 28 -2.37 -60.70 108.53
CA THR A 28 -0.93 -60.39 108.56
C THR A 28 -0.76 -58.91 108.81
N SER A 29 -0.23 -58.58 109.99
CA SER A 29 0.06 -57.21 110.43
C SER A 29 1.26 -56.65 109.69
N LEU A 30 1.08 -56.28 108.41
CA LEU A 30 1.92 -55.29 107.74
C LEU A 30 1.25 -53.93 107.92
N LYS A 31 1.98 -52.95 108.49
CA LYS A 31 1.50 -51.57 108.58
C LYS A 31 1.10 -51.09 107.17
N PRO A 32 -0.12 -50.58 106.96
CA PRO A 32 -0.52 -50.03 105.68
C PRO A 32 0.34 -48.80 105.37
N TYR A 33 1.15 -48.87 104.31
CA TYR A 33 2.01 -47.77 103.85
C TYR A 33 1.25 -46.59 103.24
N LEU A 34 -0.08 -46.54 103.31
CA LEU A 34 -0.87 -45.42 102.82
C LEU A 34 -1.54 -44.69 103.98
N GLN A 35 -0.74 -43.89 104.69
CA GLN A 35 -1.26 -42.86 105.56
C GLN A 35 -1.93 -41.78 104.69
N LEU A 36 -3.09 -41.28 105.12
CA LEU A 36 -3.85 -40.18 104.50
C LEU A 36 -2.97 -38.99 104.00
N PRO A 37 -1.96 -38.51 104.74
CA PRO A 37 -1.07 -37.45 104.24
C PRO A 37 -0.28 -37.83 102.98
N HIS A 38 0.04 -39.12 102.80
CA HIS A 38 0.80 -39.58 101.65
C HIS A 38 -0.05 -39.57 100.36
N ILE A 39 -1.32 -39.98 100.46
CA ILE A 39 -2.26 -39.92 99.33
C ILE A 39 -2.56 -38.46 98.97
N LEU A 40 -2.72 -37.59 99.98
CA LEU A 40 -2.98 -36.16 99.77
C LEU A 40 -1.80 -35.45 99.11
N SER A 41 -0.55 -35.85 99.43
CA SER A 41 0.65 -35.36 98.75
C SER A 41 0.78 -35.82 97.29
N LEU A 42 0.20 -36.97 96.91
CA LEU A 42 0.18 -37.47 95.52
C LEU A 42 -0.97 -36.89 94.67
N THR A 43 -1.96 -36.20 95.26
CA THR A 43 -3.11 -35.65 94.50
C THR A 43 -2.70 -34.63 93.44
N TRP A 44 -1.56 -33.96 93.61
CA TRP A 44 -1.03 -32.98 92.65
C TRP A 44 -0.54 -33.62 91.35
N LEU A 45 -0.12 -34.89 91.40
CA LEU A 45 0.31 -35.67 90.22
C LEU A 45 -0.81 -36.56 89.66
N ALA A 46 -2.04 -36.47 90.18
CA ALA A 46 -3.15 -37.27 89.70
C ALA A 46 -3.51 -36.87 88.25
N TYR A 47 -3.71 -37.88 87.40
CA TYR A 47 -4.08 -37.72 85.99
C TYR A 47 -5.15 -36.64 85.70
N PRO A 48 -6.28 -36.54 86.46
CA PRO A 48 -7.29 -35.52 86.18
C PRO A 48 -6.83 -34.07 86.47
N ILE A 49 -5.96 -33.84 87.46
CA ILE A 49 -5.48 -32.48 87.80
C ILE A 49 -4.49 -31.98 86.76
N LEU A 50 -3.58 -32.85 86.31
CA LEU A 50 -2.62 -32.52 85.24
C LEU A 50 -3.32 -32.20 83.92
N SER A 51 -4.39 -32.93 83.59
CA SER A 51 -5.23 -32.64 82.41
C SER A 51 -5.87 -31.25 82.49
N LEU A 52 -6.44 -30.87 83.65
CA LEU A 52 -7.06 -29.55 83.81
C LEU A 52 -6.05 -28.40 83.71
N ILE A 53 -4.87 -28.55 84.32
CA ILE A 53 -3.80 -27.52 84.24
C ILE A 53 -3.36 -27.35 82.78
N PHE A 54 -3.20 -28.44 82.03
CA PHE A 54 -2.84 -28.37 80.61
C PHE A 54 -3.92 -27.68 79.77
N VAL A 55 -5.20 -27.96 80.02
CA VAL A 55 -6.32 -27.30 79.32
C VAL A 55 -6.34 -25.80 79.62
N ILE A 56 -6.16 -25.39 80.87
CA ILE A 56 -6.10 -23.97 81.24
C ILE A 56 -4.92 -23.28 80.57
N PHE A 57 -3.74 -23.89 80.59
CA PHE A 57 -2.57 -23.35 79.90
C PHE A 57 -2.83 -23.17 78.39
N ARG A 58 -3.39 -24.20 77.74
CA ARG A 58 -3.76 -24.13 76.32
C ARG A 58 -4.79 -23.03 76.05
N LEU A 59 -5.76 -22.85 76.92
CA LEU A 59 -6.78 -21.80 76.78
C LEU A 59 -6.17 -20.39 76.91
N GLN A 60 -5.22 -20.20 77.83
CA GLN A 60 -4.52 -18.93 78.00
C GLN A 60 -3.62 -18.60 76.81
N LEU A 61 -2.94 -19.61 76.23
CA LEU A 61 -2.18 -19.43 74.99
C LEU A 61 -3.12 -19.10 73.82
N SER A 62 -4.25 -19.80 73.70
CA SER A 62 -5.22 -19.60 72.63
C SER A 62 -5.92 -18.23 72.69
N SER A 63 -6.20 -17.71 73.89
CA SER A 63 -6.81 -16.39 74.06
C SER A 63 -5.85 -15.26 73.66
N ALA A 64 -4.56 -15.39 73.98
CA ALA A 64 -3.54 -14.45 73.56
C ALA A 64 -3.34 -14.43 72.03
N GLU A 65 -3.33 -15.62 71.39
CA GLU A 65 -3.26 -15.71 69.92
C GLU A 65 -4.51 -15.12 69.25
N SER A 66 -5.70 -15.35 69.80
CA SER A 66 -6.96 -14.81 69.25
C SER A 66 -6.99 -13.28 69.27
N GLN A 67 -6.51 -12.65 70.34
CA GLN A 67 -6.43 -11.18 70.41
C GLN A 67 -5.45 -10.62 69.37
N THR A 68 -4.31 -11.27 69.21
CA THR A 68 -3.29 -10.90 68.21
C THR A 68 -3.84 -11.08 66.79
N ALA A 69 -4.54 -12.19 66.52
CA ALA A 69 -5.16 -12.44 65.23
C ALA A 69 -6.24 -11.40 64.88
N VAL A 70 -7.06 -10.98 65.86
CA VAL A 70 -8.05 -9.92 65.65
C VAL A 70 -7.39 -8.57 65.41
N ALA A 71 -6.29 -8.25 66.09
CA ALA A 71 -5.54 -7.01 65.85
C ALA A 71 -4.94 -7.00 64.43
N ASN A 72 -4.26 -8.08 64.03
CA ASN A 72 -3.69 -8.22 62.70
C ASN A 72 -4.77 -8.16 61.60
N ALA A 73 -5.92 -8.81 61.80
CA ALA A 73 -7.02 -8.79 60.84
C ALA A 73 -7.61 -7.38 60.66
N LYS A 74 -7.64 -6.56 61.72
CA LYS A 74 -8.07 -5.16 61.63
C LYS A 74 -7.08 -4.33 60.83
N ASP A 75 -5.79 -4.47 61.12
CA ASP A 75 -4.73 -3.74 60.41
C ASP A 75 -4.69 -4.10 58.92
N ASP A 76 -4.83 -5.39 58.60
CA ASP A 76 -4.87 -5.86 57.22
C ASP A 76 -6.12 -5.36 56.48
N LEU A 77 -7.30 -5.39 57.12
CA LEU A 77 -8.52 -4.82 56.56
C LEU A 77 -8.40 -3.31 56.31
N LEU A 78 -7.84 -2.55 57.24
CA LEU A 78 -7.63 -1.12 57.07
C LEU A 78 -6.65 -0.83 55.92
N THR A 79 -5.57 -1.60 55.84
CA THR A 79 -4.58 -1.47 54.77
C THR A 79 -5.18 -1.81 53.41
N ALA A 80 -5.95 -2.90 53.31
CA ALA A 80 -6.65 -3.28 52.09
C ALA A 80 -7.69 -2.24 51.68
N CYS A 81 -8.44 -1.68 52.63
CA CYS A 81 -9.43 -0.64 52.37
C CYS A 81 -8.77 0.66 51.88
N GLN A 82 -7.64 1.05 52.47
CA GLN A 82 -6.86 2.22 52.04
C GLN A 82 -6.28 2.03 50.63
N ALA A 83 -5.75 0.83 50.33
CA ALA A 83 -5.27 0.49 48.99
C ALA A 83 -6.41 0.53 47.97
N ALA A 84 -7.59 -0.04 48.30
CA ALA A 84 -8.77 0.00 47.44
C ALA A 84 -9.26 1.45 47.21
N GLN A 85 -9.25 2.30 48.24
CA GLN A 85 -9.60 3.71 48.13
C GLN A 85 -8.62 4.48 47.24
N GLN A 86 -7.31 4.24 47.38
CA GLN A 86 -6.30 4.85 46.51
C GLN A 86 -6.49 4.41 45.05
N ALA A 87 -6.73 3.12 44.82
CA ALA A 87 -7.04 2.62 43.48
C ALA A 87 -8.34 3.22 42.92
N ALA A 88 -9.39 3.33 43.73
CA ALA A 88 -10.67 3.92 43.31
C ALA A 88 -10.54 5.42 42.99
N THR A 89 -9.78 6.18 43.78
CA THR A 89 -9.54 7.61 43.53
C THR A 89 -8.67 7.84 42.28
N ALA A 90 -7.65 7.01 42.07
CA ALA A 90 -6.88 7.01 40.84
C ALA A 90 -7.77 6.70 39.64
N ALA A 91 -8.55 5.61 39.71
CA ALA A 91 -9.49 5.20 38.67
C ALA A 91 -10.57 6.26 38.39
N ALA A 92 -11.04 6.99 39.39
CA ALA A 92 -12.01 8.07 39.21
C ALA A 92 -11.45 9.27 38.41
N SER A 93 -10.14 9.52 38.50
CA SER A 93 -9.50 10.64 37.79
C SER A 93 -8.97 10.27 36.40
N MET A 94 -8.73 8.99 36.12
CA MET A 94 -8.23 8.51 34.83
C MET A 94 -9.09 8.93 33.61
N PRO A 95 -10.44 8.86 33.65
CA PRO A 95 -11.27 9.23 32.51
C PRO A 95 -11.04 10.66 32.00
N ARG A 96 -10.73 11.61 32.89
CA ARG A 96 -10.49 13.01 32.49
C ARG A 96 -9.20 13.17 31.71
N TYR A 97 -8.10 12.56 32.16
CA TYR A 97 -6.83 12.62 31.43
C TYR A 97 -6.92 11.88 30.10
N MET A 98 -7.61 10.73 30.08
CA MET A 98 -7.88 10.01 28.84
C MET A 98 -8.70 10.86 27.86
N ALA A 99 -9.76 11.52 28.32
CA ALA A 99 -10.57 12.40 27.49
C ALA A 99 -9.75 13.57 26.91
N ILE A 100 -8.88 14.20 27.70
CA ILE A 100 -8.01 15.29 27.21
C ILE A 100 -7.03 14.77 26.15
N ALA A 101 -6.37 13.64 26.40
CA ALA A 101 -5.43 13.05 25.45
C ALA A 101 -6.12 12.63 24.16
N THR A 102 -7.28 11.98 24.25
CA THR A 102 -8.09 11.59 23.09
C THR A 102 -8.58 12.80 22.30
N ASN A 103 -9.01 13.89 22.97
CA ASN A 103 -9.41 15.12 22.29
C ASN A 103 -8.23 15.78 21.55
N GLN A 104 -7.03 15.77 22.13
CA GLN A 104 -5.83 16.28 21.47
C GLN A 104 -5.50 15.45 20.22
N GLN A 105 -5.55 14.11 20.32
CA GLN A 105 -5.33 13.25 19.16
C GLN A 105 -6.39 13.43 18.07
N PHE A 106 -7.66 13.60 18.44
CA PHE A 106 -8.71 13.92 17.46
C PHE A 106 -8.44 15.26 16.76
N ALA A 107 -8.07 16.29 17.51
CA ALA A 107 -7.75 17.59 16.93
C ALA A 107 -6.55 17.51 15.98
N GLU A 108 -5.51 16.77 16.35
CA GLU A 108 -4.33 16.56 15.50
C GLU A 108 -4.67 15.75 14.25
N ALA A 109 -5.49 14.69 14.38
CA ALA A 109 -5.96 13.90 13.24
C ALA A 109 -6.82 14.73 12.27
N ILE A 110 -7.72 15.58 12.79
CA ILE A 110 -8.55 16.48 11.97
C ILE A 110 -7.67 17.51 11.26
N ASN A 111 -6.71 18.12 11.97
CA ASN A 111 -5.80 19.08 11.35
C ASN A 111 -4.90 18.42 10.30
N GLY A 112 -4.42 17.20 10.58
CA GLY A 112 -3.66 16.39 9.63
C GLY A 112 -4.45 16.06 8.36
N THR A 113 -5.71 15.63 8.50
CA THR A 113 -6.58 15.36 7.35
C THR A 113 -6.92 16.62 6.55
N MET A 114 -7.16 17.76 7.20
CA MET A 114 -7.37 19.04 6.51
C MET A 114 -6.12 19.47 5.72
N ASN A 115 -4.93 19.33 6.30
CA ASN A 115 -3.68 19.64 5.62
C ASN A 115 -3.42 18.68 4.44
N ALA A 116 -3.70 17.40 4.61
CA ALA A 116 -3.61 16.42 3.53
C ALA A 116 -4.61 16.72 2.40
N ALA A 117 -5.86 17.06 2.74
CA ALA A 117 -6.87 17.46 1.75
C ALA A 117 -6.43 18.74 0.99
N ARG A 118 -5.85 19.71 1.69
CA ARG A 118 -5.27 20.91 1.06
C ARG A 118 -4.16 20.53 0.08
N ALA A 119 -3.22 19.68 0.49
CA ALA A 119 -2.13 19.23 -0.37
C ALA A 119 -2.66 18.46 -1.60
N ALA A 120 -3.67 17.62 -1.43
CA ALA A 120 -4.31 16.90 -2.53
C ALA A 120 -5.02 17.82 -3.53
N LEU A 121 -5.71 18.87 -3.05
CA LEU A 121 -6.34 19.87 -3.92
C LEU A 121 -5.29 20.68 -4.69
N ILE A 122 -4.18 21.06 -4.05
CA ILE A 122 -3.07 21.75 -4.72
C ILE A 122 -2.48 20.83 -5.81
N LEU A 123 -2.23 19.56 -5.49
CA LEU A 123 -1.73 18.60 -6.46
C LEU A 123 -2.68 18.43 -7.65
N ALA A 124 -3.99 18.34 -7.39
CA ALA A 124 -5.00 18.25 -8.45
C ALA A 124 -4.99 19.49 -9.36
N LEU A 125 -4.84 20.69 -8.78
CA LEU A 125 -4.69 21.93 -9.56
C LEU A 125 -3.40 21.93 -10.38
N THR A 126 -2.27 21.49 -9.82
CA THR A 126 -1.01 21.39 -10.56
C THR A 126 -1.10 20.40 -11.72
N VAL A 127 -1.78 19.26 -11.53
CA VAL A 127 -2.04 18.31 -12.63
C VAL A 127 -2.91 18.93 -13.71
N MET A 128 -3.96 19.67 -13.32
CA MET A 128 -4.81 20.37 -14.28
C MET A 128 -4.03 21.42 -15.08
N GLU A 129 -3.17 22.19 -14.42
CA GLU A 129 -2.27 23.16 -15.08
C GLU A 129 -1.35 22.47 -16.08
N ALA A 130 -0.75 21.34 -15.71
CA ALA A 130 0.12 20.58 -16.62
C ALA A 130 -0.64 20.05 -17.85
N ILE A 131 -1.88 19.58 -17.68
CA ILE A 131 -2.73 19.13 -18.79
C ILE A 131 -3.08 20.30 -19.71
N ILE A 132 -3.42 21.47 -19.16
CA ILE A 132 -3.74 22.66 -19.95
C ILE A 132 -2.51 23.10 -20.77
N ASN A 133 -1.33 23.14 -20.17
CA ASN A 133 -0.09 23.49 -20.88
C ASN A 133 0.23 22.47 -21.97
N PHE A 134 0.12 21.17 -21.68
CA PHE A 134 0.29 20.11 -22.67
C PHE A 134 -0.67 20.27 -23.86
N LEU A 135 -1.93 20.60 -23.59
CA LEU A 135 -2.93 20.83 -24.63
C LEU A 135 -2.58 22.07 -25.46
N ILE A 136 -2.17 23.17 -24.85
CA ILE A 136 -1.71 24.37 -25.57
C ILE A 136 -0.53 24.03 -26.49
N ASP A 137 0.46 23.30 -25.99
CA ASP A 137 1.63 22.89 -26.78
C ASP A 137 1.23 21.98 -27.95
N ILE A 138 0.35 21.01 -27.71
CA ILE A 138 -0.11 20.10 -28.77
C ILE A 138 -0.88 20.86 -29.84
N TYR A 139 -1.80 21.76 -29.46
CA TYR A 139 -2.56 22.57 -30.41
C TYR A 139 -1.63 23.47 -31.21
N ARG A 140 -0.68 24.14 -30.56
CA ARG A 140 0.30 24.99 -31.25
C ARG A 140 1.11 24.18 -32.26
N SER A 141 1.62 23.01 -31.87
CA SER A 141 2.41 22.15 -32.76
C SER A 141 1.56 21.58 -33.91
N THR A 142 0.32 21.14 -33.64
CA THR A 142 -0.57 20.60 -34.66
C THR A 142 -1.03 21.68 -35.64
N PHE A 143 -1.34 22.90 -35.19
CA PHE A 143 -1.67 24.01 -36.08
C PHE A 143 -0.50 24.41 -36.98
N LEU A 144 0.71 24.46 -36.44
CA LEU A 144 1.91 24.72 -37.24
C LEU A 144 2.15 23.63 -38.28
N CYS A 145 2.06 22.36 -37.88
CA CYS A 145 2.19 21.21 -38.78
C CYS A 145 1.11 21.21 -39.87
N PHE A 146 -0.14 21.49 -39.51
CA PHE A 146 -1.24 21.58 -40.46
C PHE A 146 -1.06 22.73 -41.45
N LEU A 147 -0.64 23.91 -40.96
CA LEU A 147 -0.33 25.03 -41.86
C LEU A 147 0.83 24.71 -42.78
N GLU A 148 1.88 24.07 -42.29
CA GLU A 148 3.00 23.65 -43.14
C GLU A 148 2.54 22.66 -44.22
N LEU A 149 1.74 21.64 -43.85
CA LEU A 149 1.20 20.69 -44.80
C LEU A 149 0.29 21.36 -45.84
N VAL A 150 -0.55 22.32 -45.43
CA VAL A 150 -1.44 23.06 -46.35
C VAL A 150 -0.64 24.00 -47.27
N VAL A 151 0.33 24.74 -46.73
CA VAL A 151 1.13 25.70 -47.53
C VAL A 151 2.07 24.95 -48.46
N VAL A 152 2.82 23.97 -47.97
CA VAL A 152 3.75 23.18 -48.78
C VAL A 152 2.98 22.30 -49.77
N GLY A 153 1.92 21.63 -49.34
CA GLY A 153 1.07 20.83 -50.23
C GLY A 153 0.34 21.67 -51.28
N GLY A 154 -0.12 22.87 -50.92
CA GLY A 154 -0.73 23.81 -51.86
C GLY A 154 0.27 24.37 -52.87
N LEU A 155 1.49 24.69 -52.42
CA LEU A 155 2.56 25.16 -53.30
C LEU A 155 3.01 24.05 -54.27
N ASP A 156 3.12 22.81 -53.81
CA ASP A 156 3.49 21.65 -54.63
C ASP A 156 2.48 21.38 -55.76
N LEU A 157 1.18 21.54 -55.46
CA LEU A 157 0.11 21.43 -56.46
C LEU A 157 0.22 22.55 -57.52
N LEU A 158 0.44 23.80 -57.09
CA LEU A 158 0.62 24.92 -58.03
C LEU A 158 1.86 24.74 -58.91
N ILE A 159 2.99 24.32 -58.33
CA ILE A 159 4.21 24.04 -59.08
C ILE A 159 3.96 22.92 -60.11
N SER A 160 3.30 21.84 -59.71
CA SER A 160 2.94 20.74 -60.61
C SER A 160 2.08 21.21 -61.79
N ALA A 161 1.07 22.06 -61.53
CA ALA A 161 0.21 22.61 -62.59
C ALA A 161 0.99 23.53 -63.55
N VAL A 162 1.88 24.38 -63.03
CA VAL A 162 2.74 25.25 -63.86
C VAL A 162 3.70 24.42 -64.72
N GLN A 163 4.26 23.36 -64.16
CA GLN A 163 5.19 22.47 -64.86
C GLN A 163 4.48 21.68 -65.98
N GLU A 164 3.23 21.27 -65.76
CA GLU A 164 2.39 20.64 -66.79
C GLU A 164 2.08 21.61 -67.94
N ILE A 165 1.69 22.85 -67.63
CA ILE A 165 1.45 23.91 -68.63
C ILE A 165 2.73 24.19 -69.43
N THR A 166 3.87 24.30 -68.76
CA THR A 166 5.17 24.57 -69.40
C THR A 166 5.58 23.41 -70.30
N SER A 167 5.41 22.16 -69.85
CA SER A 167 5.65 20.96 -70.66
C SER A 167 4.75 20.90 -71.91
N PHE A 168 3.46 21.26 -71.76
CA PHE A 168 2.52 21.34 -72.88
C PHE A 168 2.92 22.41 -73.90
N LEU A 169 3.28 23.61 -73.43
CA LEU A 169 3.78 24.70 -74.27
C LEU A 169 5.06 24.30 -75.00
N GLN A 170 6.03 23.71 -74.31
CA GLN A 170 7.30 23.25 -74.89
C GLN A 170 7.04 22.18 -75.97
N THR A 171 6.17 21.21 -75.69
CA THR A 171 5.79 20.15 -76.64
C THR A 171 5.09 20.71 -77.87
N THR A 172 4.18 21.67 -77.69
CA THR A 172 3.45 22.33 -78.78
C THR A 172 4.37 23.17 -79.65
N LEU A 173 5.24 23.99 -79.04
CA LEU A 173 6.22 24.80 -79.75
C LEU A 173 7.22 23.93 -80.53
N ASN A 174 7.74 22.88 -79.92
CA ASN A 174 8.62 21.92 -80.59
C ASN A 174 7.92 21.20 -81.75
N SER A 175 6.64 20.85 -81.60
CA SER A 175 5.82 20.26 -82.66
C SER A 175 5.61 21.24 -83.83
N ILE A 176 5.30 22.51 -83.55
CA ILE A 176 5.14 23.55 -84.59
C ILE A 176 6.46 23.81 -85.33
N VAL A 177 7.56 23.96 -84.59
CA VAL A 177 8.89 24.21 -85.18
C VAL A 177 9.35 23.01 -86.01
N SER A 178 9.16 21.78 -85.51
CA SER A 178 9.49 20.56 -86.28
C SER A 178 8.61 20.41 -87.53
N GLY A 179 7.31 20.72 -87.44
CA GLY A 179 6.41 20.78 -88.60
C GLY A 179 6.88 21.77 -89.66
N LEU A 180 7.20 23.01 -89.27
CA LEU A 180 7.68 24.03 -90.19
C LEU A 180 9.07 23.70 -90.77
N LYS A 181 9.96 23.05 -90.01
CA LYS A 181 11.25 22.55 -90.52
C LYS A 181 11.05 21.44 -91.55
N ASN A 182 10.10 20.53 -91.31
CA ASN A 182 9.75 19.47 -92.26
C ASN A 182 9.10 20.04 -93.54
N ASP A 183 8.19 21.00 -93.41
CA ASP A 183 7.54 21.66 -94.55
C ASP A 183 8.54 22.47 -95.38
N ALA A 184 9.43 23.24 -94.74
CA ALA A 184 10.49 23.97 -95.44
C ALA A 184 11.48 23.04 -96.15
N THR A 185 11.83 21.89 -95.53
CA THR A 185 12.67 20.86 -96.16
C THR A 185 11.97 20.21 -97.36
N THR A 186 10.66 19.95 -97.25
CA THR A 186 9.83 19.41 -98.33
C THR A 186 9.67 20.40 -99.48
N LEU A 187 9.50 21.69 -99.18
CA LEU A 187 9.44 22.75 -100.19
C LEU A 187 10.78 22.86 -100.93
N ASN A 188 11.90 22.79 -100.21
CA ASN A 188 13.22 22.88 -100.80
C ASN A 188 13.53 21.65 -101.69
N SER A 189 13.14 20.44 -101.27
CA SER A 189 13.27 19.23 -102.10
C SER A 189 12.35 19.27 -103.34
N ALA A 190 11.14 19.84 -103.22
CA ALA A 190 10.22 20.05 -104.34
C ALA A 190 10.75 21.10 -105.33
N ILE A 191 11.29 22.23 -104.85
CA ILE A 191 11.91 23.26 -105.69
C ILE A 191 13.15 22.69 -106.39
N GLN A 192 14.00 21.93 -105.70
CA GLN A 192 15.15 21.25 -106.32
C GLN A 192 14.68 20.26 -107.39
N SER A 193 13.62 19.50 -107.14
CA SER A 193 13.05 18.57 -108.13
C SER A 193 12.47 19.30 -109.36
N ALA A 194 11.79 20.43 -109.15
CA ALA A 194 11.25 21.26 -110.24
C ALA A 194 12.37 21.89 -111.07
N VAL A 195 13.39 22.47 -110.42
CA VAL A 195 14.56 23.06 -111.09
C VAL A 195 15.37 21.99 -111.82
N ASN A 196 15.54 20.79 -111.25
CA ASN A 196 16.18 19.66 -111.95
C ASN A 196 15.37 19.19 -113.17
N THR A 197 14.05 19.25 -113.11
CA THR A 197 13.18 18.92 -114.26
C THR A 197 13.29 19.99 -115.34
N VAL A 198 13.27 21.27 -114.98
CA VAL A 198 13.44 22.39 -115.93
C VAL A 198 14.84 22.38 -116.57
N ASN A 199 15.90 22.11 -115.79
CA ASN A 199 17.27 21.97 -116.31
C ASN A 199 17.44 20.75 -117.25
N LYS A 200 16.55 19.74 -117.19
CA LYS A 200 16.56 18.62 -118.15
C LYS A 200 15.93 18.95 -119.50
N VAL A 201 15.11 20.00 -119.59
CA VAL A 201 14.40 20.39 -120.82
C VAL A 201 14.88 21.71 -121.43
N ASN A 202 15.76 22.47 -120.75
CA ASN A 202 16.26 23.75 -121.26
C ASN A 202 17.66 23.61 -121.91
N PRO A 203 17.85 23.98 -123.19
CA PRO A 203 19.14 23.93 -123.88
C PRO A 203 20.07 25.14 -123.61
N PHE A 204 19.70 26.07 -122.72
CA PHE A 204 20.49 27.28 -122.42
C PHE A 204 20.67 27.51 -120.90
N GLY A 205 21.69 26.89 -120.32
CA GLY A 205 22.29 27.27 -119.02
C GLY A 205 21.58 26.79 -117.74
N ASN A 206 22.38 26.40 -116.73
CA ASN A 206 21.91 25.87 -115.45
C ASN A 206 21.28 26.96 -114.56
N ILE A 207 20.01 26.78 -114.21
CA ILE A 207 19.33 27.60 -113.19
C ILE A 207 19.66 27.01 -111.82
N GLN A 208 20.25 27.82 -110.93
CA GLN A 208 20.42 27.45 -109.51
C GLN A 208 19.14 27.79 -108.73
N ALA A 209 18.59 26.78 -108.07
CA ALA A 209 17.42 26.92 -107.19
C ALA A 209 17.77 27.79 -105.96
N PRO A 210 16.93 28.75 -105.55
CA PRO A 210 17.10 29.44 -104.29
C PRO A 210 16.84 28.47 -103.12
N GLN A 211 17.79 28.40 -102.19
CA GLN A 211 17.67 27.62 -100.96
C GLN A 211 17.06 28.51 -99.87
N PHE A 212 15.95 28.07 -99.26
CA PHE A 212 15.40 28.74 -98.07
C PHE A 212 16.25 28.38 -96.86
N ASN A 213 16.92 29.37 -96.26
CA ASN A 213 17.73 29.16 -95.08
C ASN A 213 16.85 29.08 -93.83
N VAL A 214 16.63 27.87 -93.30
CA VAL A 214 15.81 27.59 -92.10
C VAL A 214 16.56 27.82 -90.78
N SER A 215 17.77 28.38 -90.81
CA SER A 215 18.61 28.60 -89.62
C SER A 215 17.98 29.53 -88.57
N SER A 216 17.00 30.36 -88.92
CA SER A 216 16.28 31.22 -87.95
C SER A 216 15.27 30.47 -87.08
N LEU A 217 14.98 29.19 -87.39
CA LEU A 217 14.01 28.37 -86.67
C LEU A 217 14.64 27.52 -85.54
N ASP A 218 15.93 27.17 -85.67
CA ASP A 218 16.69 26.48 -84.62
C ASP A 218 16.98 27.41 -83.41
N ALA A 219 16.90 28.73 -83.58
CA ALA A 219 16.95 29.68 -82.47
C ALA A 219 15.65 29.70 -81.63
N LEU A 220 14.53 29.24 -82.19
CA LEU A 220 13.21 29.25 -81.54
C LEU A 220 12.89 27.93 -80.82
N SER A 221 13.54 26.83 -81.18
CA SER A 221 13.40 25.53 -80.50
C SER A 221 14.15 25.45 -79.16
N ASN A 222 15.07 26.38 -78.89
CA ASN A 222 15.85 26.42 -77.64
C ASN A 222 15.31 27.43 -76.61
N ILE A 223 14.06 27.87 -76.73
CA ILE A 223 13.45 28.72 -75.70
C ILE A 223 13.01 27.80 -74.56
N THR A 224 13.87 27.68 -73.55
CA THR A 224 13.50 27.21 -72.22
C THR A 224 12.86 28.38 -71.49
N ILE A 225 11.56 28.30 -71.23
CA ILE A 225 10.88 29.23 -70.32
C ILE A 225 11.03 28.64 -68.90
N PRO A 226 11.64 29.37 -67.95
CA PRO A 226 11.80 28.91 -66.57
C PRO A 226 10.46 28.76 -65.84
#